data_AF-A0A3D3HV49-F1
#
_entry.id   AF-A0A3D3HV49-F1
#
_cell.length_a   1.000
_cell.length_b   1.000
_cell.length_c   1.000
_cell.angle_alpha   90.00
_cell.angle_beta   90.00
_cell.angle_gamma   90.00
#
_symmetry.space_group_name_H-M   'P 1'
#
loop_
_entity.id
_entity.type
_entity.pdbx_description
1 polymer ?
#
loop_
_entity_poly.entity_id
_entity_poly.type
_entity_poly.pdbx_seq_one_letter_code
_entity_poly.pdbx_strand_id
1 'polypeptide(L)'
;MKVIQGKSPIGWRDWLLEFGTELVAREQDVRVFIWEKSNCLGSVLRIPPDGRHMIILPYCASKRPITIPVDEITRIEVFQSHRCSPSEPQEQRMRDMRQVEFPPIPIDDTCP
;
A
#
# COMPACT_ATOMS: atom_id res chain seq x y z
N MET A 1 -7.67 8.64 1.79
CA MET A 1 -6.96 7.36 2.02
C MET A 1 -7.98 6.25 2.24
N LYS A 2 -7.86 5.10 1.57
CA LYS A 2 -8.71 3.91 1.78
C LYS A 2 -7.90 2.83 2.50
N VAL A 3 -8.39 2.35 3.64
CA VAL A 3 -7.72 1.31 4.45
C VAL A 3 -8.43 -0.03 4.28
N ILE A 4 -7.66 -1.09 4.07
CA ILE A 4 -8.17 -2.44 3.82
C ILE A 4 -7.43 -3.38 4.77
N GLN A 5 -8.17 -4.19 5.53
CA GLN A 5 -7.65 -5.01 6.62
C GLN A 5 -8.40 -6.34 6.74
N GLY A 6 -7.82 -7.29 7.47
CA GLY A 6 -8.54 -8.46 7.98
C GLY A 6 -8.93 -9.48 6.92
N LYS A 7 -8.26 -9.49 5.76
CA LYS A 7 -8.48 -10.49 4.72
C LYS A 7 -7.59 -11.71 4.97
N SER A 8 -8.14 -12.90 4.76
CA SER A 8 -7.36 -14.13 4.67
C SER A 8 -6.50 -14.11 3.39
N PRO A 9 -5.52 -15.01 3.21
CA PRO A 9 -4.71 -15.08 1.99
C PRO A 9 -5.55 -15.18 0.71
N ILE A 10 -6.67 -15.92 0.76
CA ILE A 10 -7.64 -16.01 -0.34
C ILE A 10 -8.33 -14.66 -0.55
N GLY A 11 -8.79 -14.03 0.53
CA GLY A 11 -9.45 -12.72 0.46
C GLY A 11 -8.54 -11.60 -0.07
N TRP A 12 -7.22 -11.69 0.13
CA TRP A 12 -6.23 -10.79 -0.46
C TRP A 12 -5.99 -11.08 -1.94
N ARG A 13 -5.88 -12.36 -2.31
CA ARG A 13 -5.77 -12.77 -3.71
C ARG A 13 -6.96 -12.26 -4.52
N ASP A 14 -8.18 -12.50 -4.06
CA ASP A 14 -9.39 -12.07 -4.77
C ASP A 14 -9.44 -10.55 -4.90
N TRP A 15 -9.03 -9.83 -3.84
CA TRP A 15 -8.93 -8.37 -3.87
C TRP A 15 -7.89 -7.87 -4.88
N LEU A 16 -6.71 -8.50 -4.96
CA LEU A 16 -5.70 -8.15 -5.96
C LEU A 16 -6.17 -8.46 -7.38
N LEU A 17 -6.94 -9.53 -7.58
CA LEU A 17 -7.50 -9.86 -8.90
C LEU A 17 -8.59 -8.87 -9.33
N GLU A 18 -9.42 -8.40 -8.38
CA GLU A 18 -10.50 -7.45 -8.66
C GLU A 18 -9.98 -6.03 -8.89
N PHE A 19 -9.09 -5.54 -8.03
CA PHE A 19 -8.64 -4.14 -8.04
C PHE A 19 -7.24 -3.94 -8.63
N GLY A 20 -6.48 -5.00 -8.86
CA GLY A 20 -5.06 -4.89 -9.17
C GLY A 20 -4.74 -4.19 -10.47
N THR A 21 -5.54 -4.41 -11.52
CA THR A 21 -5.38 -3.73 -12.80
C THR A 21 -5.52 -2.21 -12.65
N GLU A 22 -6.47 -1.75 -11.82
CA GLU A 22 -6.65 -0.32 -11.55
C GLU A 22 -5.47 0.26 -10.75
N LEU A 23 -5.01 -0.46 -9.72
CA LEU A 23 -3.86 -0.04 -8.92
C LEU A 23 -2.61 0.11 -9.77
N VAL A 24 -2.36 -0.82 -10.69
CA VAL A 24 -1.22 -0.76 -11.62
C VAL A 24 -1.39 0.38 -12.62
N ALA A 25 -2.58 0.54 -13.23
CA ALA A 25 -2.82 1.58 -14.23
C ALA A 25 -2.66 3.00 -13.67
N ARG A 26 -2.99 3.20 -12.40
CA ARG A 26 -2.79 4.47 -11.68
C ARG A 26 -1.40 4.60 -11.06
N GLU A 27 -0.56 3.57 -11.17
CA GLU A 27 0.69 3.41 -10.41
C GLU A 27 0.48 3.82 -8.94
N GLN A 28 -0.53 3.19 -8.34
CA GLN A 28 -1.14 3.62 -7.10
C GLN A 28 -0.15 3.52 -5.95
N ASP A 29 -0.08 4.57 -5.14
CA ASP A 29 0.71 4.56 -3.93
C ASP A 29 0.00 3.82 -2.81
N VAL A 30 0.72 2.86 -2.22
CA VAL A 30 0.21 1.98 -1.18
C VAL A 30 1.22 1.82 -0.05
N ARG A 31 0.71 1.65 1.18
CA ARG A 31 1.49 1.13 2.31
C ARG A 31 0.98 -0.25 2.66
N VAL A 32 1.84 -1.24 2.53
CA VAL A 32 1.53 -2.63 2.81
C VAL A 32 2.17 -3.04 4.13
N PHE A 33 1.36 -3.56 5.04
CA PHE A 33 1.82 -4.08 6.32
C PHE A 33 1.94 -5.59 6.21
N ILE A 34 3.10 -6.10 6.61
CA ILE A 34 3.50 -7.50 6.46
C ILE A 34 3.69 -8.07 7.88
N TRP A 35 3.30 -9.32 8.12
CA TRP A 35 3.29 -9.92 9.48
C TRP A 35 4.66 -9.87 10.19
N GLU A 36 5.75 -10.15 9.47
CA GLU A 36 7.10 -10.29 10.04
C GLU A 36 8.03 -9.09 9.78
N LYS A 37 7.59 -8.12 8.98
CA LYS A 37 8.42 -6.98 8.54
C LYS A 37 7.73 -5.65 8.84
N SER A 38 8.54 -4.61 8.96
CA SER A 38 8.04 -3.23 8.88
C SER A 38 7.16 -3.04 7.64
N ASN A 39 6.32 -2.00 7.65
CA ASN A 39 5.51 -1.68 6.47
C ASN A 39 6.37 -1.33 5.24
N CYS A 40 5.86 -1.64 4.06
CA CYS A 40 6.43 -1.26 2.78
C CYS A 40 5.56 -0.15 2.16
N LEU A 41 6.08 1.07 2.10
CA LEU A 41 5.47 2.18 1.36
C LEU A 41 6.08 2.24 -0.04
N GLY A 42 5.24 2.27 -1.08
CA GLY A 42 5.69 2.39 -2.45
C GLY A 42 4.56 2.44 -3.47
N SER A 43 4.92 2.47 -4.75
CA SER A 43 3.95 2.45 -5.86
C SER A 43 3.75 1.03 -6.38
N VAL A 44 2.51 0.63 -6.64
CA VAL A 44 2.20 -0.67 -7.25
C VAL A 44 2.68 -0.68 -8.69
N LEU A 45 3.62 -1.56 -9.01
CA LEU A 45 4.16 -1.71 -10.36
C LEU A 45 3.42 -2.78 -11.16
N ARG A 46 3.13 -3.91 -10.51
CA ARG A 46 2.54 -5.06 -11.17
C ARG A 46 1.83 -5.96 -10.18
N ILE A 47 0.71 -6.52 -10.62
CA ILE A 47 0.03 -7.64 -9.99
C ILE A 47 -0.02 -8.77 -11.03
N PRO A 48 0.55 -9.95 -10.76
CA PRO A 48 0.47 -11.08 -11.67
C PRO A 48 -0.97 -11.60 -11.77
N PRO A 49 -1.31 -12.28 -12.88
CA PRO A 49 -2.67 -12.74 -13.14
C PRO A 49 -3.14 -13.85 -12.19
N ASP A 50 -2.25 -14.44 -11.40
CA ASP A 50 -2.61 -15.41 -10.37
C ASP A 50 -3.06 -14.76 -9.04
N GLY A 51 -2.79 -13.45 -8.87
CA GLY A 51 -3.08 -12.68 -7.68
C GLY A 51 -2.32 -13.14 -6.43
N ARG A 52 -1.26 -13.94 -6.57
CA ARG A 52 -0.57 -14.55 -5.42
C ARG A 52 0.44 -13.63 -4.75
N HIS A 53 0.85 -12.57 -5.43
CA HIS A 53 1.77 -11.58 -4.90
C HIS A 53 1.55 -10.24 -5.57
N MET A 54 2.15 -9.20 -5.01
CA MET A 54 2.14 -7.85 -5.53
C MET A 54 3.59 -7.35 -5.64
N ILE A 55 3.89 -6.66 -6.73
CA ILE A 55 5.22 -6.07 -6.96
C ILE A 55 5.11 -4.56 -6.76
N ILE A 56 5.91 -4.05 -5.82
CA ILE A 56 5.92 -2.63 -5.41
C ILE A 56 7.30 -2.05 -5.64
N LEU A 57 7.35 -0.80 -6.13
CA LEU A 57 8.56 0.01 -6.08
C LEU A 57 8.60 0.76 -4.75
N PRO A 58 9.42 0.32 -3.77
CA PRO A 58 9.45 0.94 -2.46
C PRO A 58 10.06 2.35 -2.53
N TYR A 59 9.65 3.18 -1.58
CA TYR A 59 10.12 4.57 -1.42
C TYR A 59 11.35 4.69 -0.50
N CYS A 60 11.87 3.56 -0.01
CA CYS A 60 13.12 3.52 0.72
C CYS A 60 14.32 3.64 -0.25
N ALA A 61 15.53 3.83 0.29
CA ALA A 61 16.76 4.06 -0.50
C ALA A 61 17.06 2.95 -1.55
N SER A 62 16.48 1.77 -1.38
CA SER A 62 16.51 0.69 -2.37
C SER A 62 15.53 1.00 -3.51
N LYS A 63 16.02 1.49 -4.65
CA LYS A 63 15.23 1.63 -5.90
C LYS A 63 14.91 0.28 -6.58
N ARG A 64 14.97 -0.84 -5.85
CA ARG A 64 14.68 -2.18 -6.38
C ARG A 64 13.24 -2.57 -6.06
N PRO A 65 12.48 -3.09 -7.05
CA PRO A 65 11.16 -3.63 -6.80
C PRO A 65 11.18 -4.72 -5.72
N ILE A 66 10.17 -4.71 -4.85
CA ILE A 66 9.94 -5.72 -3.82
C ILE A 66 8.71 -6.53 -4.21
N THR A 67 8.80 -7.85 -4.05
CA THR A 67 7.66 -8.75 -4.19
C THR A 67 7.08 -9.04 -2.81
N ILE A 68 5.79 -8.82 -2.63
CA ILE A 68 5.05 -9.07 -1.40
C ILE A 68 4.05 -10.20 -1.64
N PRO A 69 4.24 -11.38 -1.02
CA PRO A 69 3.28 -12.47 -1.06
C PRO A 69 1.99 -12.13 -0.32
N VAL A 70 0.82 -12.55 -0.83
CA VAL A 70 -0.48 -12.19 -0.23
C VAL A 70 -0.73 -12.82 1.14
N ASP A 71 -0.09 -13.94 1.41
CA ASP A 71 -0.13 -14.66 2.68
C ASP A 71 0.58 -13.91 3.81
N GLU A 72 1.51 -13.03 3.47
CA GLU A 72 2.20 -12.20 4.47
C GLU A 72 1.46 -10.86 4.73
N ILE A 73 0.48 -10.49 3.89
CA ILE A 73 -0.22 -9.20 3.97
C ILE A 73 -1.24 -9.22 5.12
N THR A 74 -1.15 -8.22 5.99
CA THR A 74 -2.12 -8.02 7.09
C THR A 74 -3.03 -6.81 6.86
N ARG A 75 -2.51 -5.78 6.19
CA ARG A 75 -3.21 -4.52 5.91
C ARG A 75 -2.62 -3.84 4.67
N ILE A 76 -3.48 -3.21 3.88
CA ILE A 76 -3.09 -2.31 2.79
C ILE A 76 -3.75 -0.95 3.02
N GLU A 77 -2.96 0.11 3.00
CA GLU A 77 -3.45 1.48 2.89
C GLU A 77 -3.24 1.95 1.46
N VAL A 78 -4.31 2.38 0.82
CA VAL A 78 -4.30 2.96 -0.52
C VAL A 78 -4.41 4.47 -0.38
N PHE A 79 -3.37 5.19 -0.78
CA PHE A 79 -3.37 6.64 -0.74
C PHE A 79 -4.11 7.18 -1.94
N GLN A 80 -4.88 8.25 -1.77
CA GLN A 80 -5.42 9.00 -2.91
C GLN A 80 -4.33 9.95 -3.38
N SER A 81 -3.23 9.42 -3.92
CA SER A 81 -2.32 10.26 -4.68
C SER A 81 -3.00 10.51 -6.02
N HIS A 82 -3.54 11.71 -6.19
CA HIS A 82 -3.83 12.19 -7.52
C HIS A 82 -2.49 12.39 -8.19
N ARG A 83 -2.10 11.48 -9.10
CA ARG A 83 -1.04 11.81 -10.06
C ARG A 83 -1.52 13.01 -10.84
N CYS A 84 -1.05 14.21 -10.49
CA CYS A 84 -1.24 15.37 -11.34
C CYS A 84 -0.35 15.25 -12.60
N SER A 85 0.73 14.45 -12.55
CA SER A 85 1.50 14.07 -13.73
C SER A 85 2.41 12.85 -13.47
N PRO A 86 2.65 11.98 -14.47
CA PRO A 86 3.70 10.95 -14.41
C PRO A 86 5.12 11.50 -14.21
N SER A 87 5.32 12.82 -14.35
CA SER A 87 6.61 13.50 -14.18
C SER A 87 6.94 13.91 -12.73
N GLU A 88 6.02 13.73 -11.78
CA GLU A 88 6.25 14.20 -10.41
C GLU A 88 7.32 13.37 -9.69
N PRO A 89 8.38 14.01 -9.17
CA PRO A 89 9.45 13.32 -8.47
C PRO A 89 8.93 12.55 -7.26
N GLN A 90 9.39 11.32 -7.09
CA GLN A 90 9.05 10.43 -5.98
C GLN A 90 9.23 11.09 -4.59
N GLU A 91 10.23 11.96 -4.44
CA GLU A 91 10.48 12.73 -3.20
C GLU A 91 9.39 13.75 -2.88
N GLN A 92 8.79 14.36 -3.91
CA GLN A 92 7.65 15.27 -3.77
C GLN A 92 6.43 14.51 -3.24
N ARG A 93 6.17 13.31 -3.79
CA ARG A 93 5.08 12.41 -3.37
C ARG A 93 5.24 11.96 -1.91
N MET A 94 6.47 11.70 -1.47
CA MET A 94 6.76 11.37 -0.08
C MET A 94 6.46 12.52 0.89
N ARG A 95 6.63 13.79 0.47
CA ARG A 95 6.28 14.95 1.32
C ARG A 95 4.77 15.05 1.50
N ASP A 96 4.01 14.91 0.42
CA ASP A 96 2.54 15.03 0.48
C ASP A 96 1.92 13.89 1.29
N MET A 97 2.50 12.68 1.24
CA MET A 97 2.06 11.55 2.09
C MET A 97 2.49 11.68 3.55
N ARG A 98 3.61 12.37 3.84
CA ARG A 98 4.04 12.66 5.21
C ARG A 98 3.17 13.72 5.89
N GLN A 99 2.50 14.59 5.13
CA GLN A 99 1.56 15.58 5.65
C GLN A 99 0.18 15.00 5.99
N VAL A 100 -0.07 13.71 5.73
CA VAL A 100 -1.23 13.00 6.26
C VAL A 100 -0.94 12.68 7.73
N GLU A 101 -0.95 13.71 8.57
CA GLU A 101 -0.95 13.54 10.02
C GLU A 101 -2.20 12.75 10.39
N PHE A 102 -1.99 11.64 11.10
CA PHE A 102 -3.09 10.91 11.70
C PHE A 102 -3.77 11.83 12.70
N PRO A 103 -5.11 11.96 12.71
CA PRO A 103 -5.76 12.48 13.91
C PRO A 103 -5.31 11.57 15.07
N PRO A 104 -4.84 12.13 16.20
CA PRO A 104 -4.49 11.30 17.35
C PRO A 104 -5.68 10.42 17.68
N ILE A 105 -5.43 9.12 17.84
CA ILE A 105 -6.44 8.18 18.29
C ILE A 105 -6.95 8.75 19.63
N PRO A 106 -8.25 9.05 19.78
CA PRO A 106 -8.78 9.44 21.07
C PRO A 106 -8.51 8.28 22.03
N ILE A 107 -7.66 8.55 23.02
CA ILE A 107 -7.46 7.64 24.14
C ILE A 107 -8.74 7.78 24.95
N ASP A 108 -9.65 6.82 24.79
CA ASP A 108 -10.80 6.68 25.69
C ASP A 108 -10.24 6.20 27.04
N ASP A 109 -10.05 7.14 27.96
CA ASP A 109 -9.70 6.89 29.38
C ASP A 109 -10.93 6.32 30.15
N THR A 110 -11.61 5.33 29.58
CA THR A 110 -12.60 4.52 30.28
C THR A 110 -12.17 3.07 30.30
N CYS A 111 -11.06 2.84 31.01
CA CYS A 111 -10.75 1.53 31.58
C CYS A 111 -11.48 1.44 32.94
N PRO A 112 -12.37 0.47 33.18
CA PRO A 112 -12.92 0.21 34.50
C PRO A 112 -11.89 -0.39 35.48
#